data_AF-A0A6M2CAH2-F1
#
_entry.id   AF-A0A6M2CAH2-F1
#
_cell.length_a   1.000
_cell.length_b   1.000
_cell.length_c   1.000
_cell.angle_alpha   90.00
_cell.angle_beta   90.00
_cell.angle_gamma   90.00
#
_symmetry.space_group_name_H-M   'P 1'
#
loop_
_entity.id
_entity.type
_entity.pdbx_description
1 polymer ?
#
loop_
_entity_poly.entity_id
_entity_poly.type
_entity_poly.pdbx_seq_one_letter_code
_entity_poly.pdbx_strand_id
1 'polypeptide(L)'
;MRYLLIFFTVTFHGQVLHHQMISSQGTSKILSDGTVISQTIGQQSLTGTSNKYYVVMQGFQQSFWGNYIASNTVETIKTTTFPNPFVQTVNFEFSKVITEEIDINVFDLGGHLVFEQKKKSDNLILTITLPFLPSSQYLVRLSTASFTHFTKIIKI
;
A
#
# COMPACT_ATOMS: atom_id res chain seq x y z
N MET A 1 69.54 5.27 8.66
CA MET A 1 68.19 4.79 9.01
C MET A 1 67.42 4.56 7.73
N ARG A 2 67.17 3.30 7.35
CA ARG A 2 66.49 2.96 6.10
C ARG A 2 65.10 2.44 6.47
N TYR A 3 64.09 3.27 6.28
CA TYR A 3 62.70 2.90 6.58
C TYR A 3 62.15 2.05 5.43
N LEU A 4 61.61 0.87 5.78
CA LEU A 4 60.92 -0.02 4.87
C LEU A 4 59.42 0.27 4.98
N LEU A 5 58.79 0.67 3.88
CA LEU A 5 57.36 0.96 3.80
C LEU A 5 56.67 -0.25 3.14
N ILE A 6 55.84 -0.97 3.90
CA ILE A 6 55.10 -2.15 3.41
C ILE A 6 53.67 -1.72 3.08
N PHE A 7 53.30 -1.78 1.80
CA PHE A 7 51.91 -1.60 1.35
C PHE A 7 51.15 -2.92 1.51
N PHE A 8 50.16 -2.95 2.40
CA PHE A 8 49.17 -4.01 2.47
C PHE A 8 48.09 -3.77 1.41
N THR A 9 48.01 -4.61 0.38
CA THR A 9 46.87 -4.62 -0.56
C THR A 9 45.81 -5.58 -0.05
N VAL A 10 44.78 -5.05 0.61
CA VAL A 10 43.59 -5.82 0.98
C VAL A 10 42.68 -5.90 -0.24
N THR A 11 42.40 -7.11 -0.73
CA THR A 11 41.43 -7.31 -1.82
C THR A 11 40.01 -7.17 -1.27
N PHE A 12 39.36 -6.04 -1.56
CA PHE A 12 37.94 -5.85 -1.28
C PHE A 12 37.12 -6.74 -2.22
N HIS A 13 36.38 -7.69 -1.66
CA HIS A 13 35.41 -8.48 -2.40
C HIS A 13 34.03 -7.84 -2.26
N GLY A 14 33.45 -7.41 -3.39
CA GLY A 14 32.06 -6.97 -3.47
C GLY A 14 31.11 -8.18 -3.56
N GLN A 15 29.89 -8.01 -3.07
CA GLN A 15 28.85 -9.05 -3.14
C GLN A 15 28.46 -9.29 -4.61
N VAL A 16 28.44 -10.54 -5.06
CA VAL A 16 27.98 -10.92 -6.42
C VAL A 16 26.61 -11.56 -6.30
N LEU A 17 25.66 -11.04 -7.06
CA LEU A 17 24.28 -11.51 -7.08
C LEU A 17 24.22 -12.84 -7.85
N HIS A 18 24.05 -13.95 -7.15
CA HIS A 18 24.26 -15.30 -7.71
C HIS A 18 23.00 -15.93 -8.35
N HIS A 19 21.80 -15.49 -7.97
CA HIS A 19 20.55 -16.06 -8.48
C HIS A 19 19.51 -14.96 -8.76
N GLN A 20 19.03 -14.90 -9.99
CA GLN A 20 17.85 -14.14 -10.39
C GLN A 20 16.93 -15.06 -11.18
N MET A 21 15.64 -14.97 -10.94
CA MET A 21 14.60 -15.69 -11.69
C MET A 21 13.65 -14.65 -12.26
N ILE A 22 13.42 -14.66 -13.57
CA ILE A 22 12.34 -13.93 -14.23
C ILE A 22 11.33 -15.00 -14.63
N SER A 23 10.24 -15.09 -13.90
CA SER A 23 9.16 -16.03 -14.21
C SER A 23 7.82 -15.36 -13.95
N SER A 24 6.79 -15.74 -14.71
CA SER A 24 5.42 -15.45 -14.36
C SER A 24 4.76 -16.80 -14.07
N GLN A 25 4.39 -17.03 -12.81
CA GLN A 25 3.69 -18.23 -12.39
C GLN A 25 2.32 -17.82 -11.87
N GLY A 26 1.28 -18.45 -12.37
CA GLY A 26 -0.09 -18.13 -11.97
C GLY A 26 -1.10 -19.08 -12.60
N THR A 27 -2.32 -19.04 -12.08
CA THR A 27 -3.45 -19.81 -12.61
C THR A 27 -4.74 -19.02 -12.40
N SER A 28 -5.68 -19.18 -13.32
CA SER A 28 -7.04 -18.70 -13.16
C SER A 28 -8.00 -19.86 -13.37
N LYS A 29 -8.97 -20.00 -12.47
CA LYS A 29 -10.00 -21.05 -12.51
C LYS A 29 -11.37 -20.44 -12.28
N ILE A 30 -12.35 -20.94 -13.03
CA ILE A 30 -13.75 -20.63 -12.84
C ILE A 30 -14.37 -21.82 -12.09
N LEU A 31 -15.00 -21.56 -10.96
CA LEU A 31 -15.68 -22.56 -10.16
C LEU A 31 -17.05 -22.89 -10.77
N SER A 32 -17.66 -23.98 -10.32
CA SER A 32 -18.98 -24.43 -10.80
C SER A 32 -20.10 -23.42 -10.55
N ASP A 33 -19.94 -22.52 -9.58
CA ASP A 33 -20.86 -21.44 -9.24
C ASP A 33 -20.64 -20.16 -10.07
N GLY A 34 -19.64 -20.15 -10.96
CA GLY A 34 -19.26 -18.99 -11.77
C GLY A 34 -18.23 -18.06 -11.12
N THR A 35 -17.78 -18.35 -9.90
CA THR A 35 -16.74 -17.55 -9.23
C THR A 35 -15.40 -17.71 -9.93
N VAL A 36 -14.72 -16.60 -10.24
CA VAL A 36 -13.38 -16.59 -10.86
C VAL A 36 -12.32 -16.39 -9.79
N ILE A 37 -11.41 -17.36 -9.66
CA ILE A 37 -10.23 -17.27 -8.79
C ILE A 37 -9.00 -17.14 -9.66
N SER A 38 -8.26 -16.04 -9.50
CA SER A 38 -6.95 -15.84 -10.11
C SER A 38 -5.87 -15.78 -9.05
N GLN A 39 -4.75 -16.45 -9.32
CA GLN A 39 -3.58 -16.52 -8.47
C GLN A 39 -2.36 -16.21 -9.34
N THR A 40 -1.45 -15.41 -8.81
CA THR A 40 -0.12 -15.24 -9.38
C THR A 40 0.90 -15.22 -8.26
N ILE A 41 2.07 -15.79 -8.51
CA ILE A 41 3.22 -15.76 -7.62
C ILE A 41 4.20 -14.77 -8.22
N GLY A 42 4.56 -13.75 -7.46
CA GLY A 42 5.54 -12.74 -7.85
C GLY A 42 6.19 -12.09 -6.64
N GLN A 43 7.31 -11.41 -6.87
CA GLN A 43 8.04 -10.68 -5.85
C GLN A 43 7.81 -9.17 -6.05
N GLN A 44 7.42 -8.47 -4.99
CA GLN A 44 7.17 -7.01 -5.03
C GLN A 44 8.46 -6.17 -5.17
N SER A 45 9.65 -6.78 -5.14
CA SER A 45 10.94 -6.08 -5.08
C SER A 45 12.08 -6.76 -5.85
N LEU A 46 13.06 -5.96 -6.30
CA LEU A 46 14.38 -6.27 -6.88
C LEU A 46 14.51 -7.42 -7.89
N THR A 47 13.70 -7.42 -8.95
CA THR A 47 14.20 -7.89 -10.26
C THR A 47 13.93 -6.80 -11.28
N GLY A 48 14.96 -5.99 -11.54
CA GLY A 48 14.92 -4.94 -12.55
C GLY A 48 15.54 -5.43 -13.86
N THR A 49 14.80 -5.28 -14.95
CA THR A 49 15.38 -4.98 -16.27
C THR A 49 14.72 -3.70 -16.78
N SER A 50 15.15 -2.57 -16.24
CA SER A 50 14.83 -1.24 -16.75
C SER A 50 15.95 -0.79 -17.71
N ASN A 51 15.58 -0.36 -18.92
CA ASN A 51 16.39 0.50 -19.77
C ASN A 51 15.87 1.95 -19.61
N LYS A 52 16.63 2.95 -20.11
CA LYS A 52 16.29 4.38 -20.13
C LYS A 52 14.87 4.70 -20.63
N TYR A 53 14.27 3.82 -21.44
CA TYR A 53 12.96 4.02 -22.05
C TYR A 53 11.86 3.08 -21.55
N TYR A 54 12.21 1.94 -20.93
CA TYR A 54 11.23 0.91 -20.57
C TYR A 54 11.58 0.24 -19.25
N VAL A 55 10.59 0.02 -18.41
CA VAL A 55 10.71 -0.79 -17.20
C VAL A 55 10.07 -2.15 -17.49
N VAL A 56 10.88 -3.20 -17.61
CA VAL A 56 10.39 -4.58 -17.66
C VAL A 56 10.41 -5.13 -16.25
N MET A 57 9.26 -5.64 -15.81
CA MET A 57 9.04 -6.21 -14.49
C MET A 57 8.31 -7.54 -14.61
N GLN A 58 8.45 -8.40 -13.60
CA GLN A 58 7.69 -9.65 -13.55
C GLN A 58 6.21 -9.36 -13.46
N GLY A 59 5.42 -9.98 -14.34
CA GLY A 59 3.97 -9.87 -14.33
C GLY A 59 3.37 -10.74 -13.23
N PHE A 60 2.96 -10.10 -12.14
CA PHE A 60 2.08 -10.68 -11.11
C PHE A 60 0.89 -9.75 -10.88
N GLN A 61 -0.19 -10.29 -10.33
CA GLN A 61 -1.40 -9.56 -9.98
C GLN A 61 -1.08 -8.51 -8.92
N GLN A 62 -1.25 -7.24 -9.28
CA GLN A 62 -1.06 -6.11 -8.38
C GLN A 62 -2.40 -5.59 -7.87
N SER A 63 -2.36 -4.96 -6.70
CA SER A 63 -3.54 -4.33 -6.12
C SER A 63 -3.97 -3.09 -6.93
N PHE A 64 -5.26 -3.00 -7.26
CA PHE A 64 -5.85 -1.83 -7.91
C PHE A 64 -5.90 -0.58 -7.02
N TRP A 65 -5.56 -0.70 -5.74
CA TRP A 65 -5.60 0.41 -4.79
C TRP A 65 -4.72 1.59 -5.16
N GLY A 66 -3.63 1.39 -5.90
CA GLY A 66 -2.85 2.50 -6.45
C GLY A 66 -3.69 3.42 -7.35
N ASN A 67 -4.53 2.83 -8.20
CA ASN A 67 -5.44 3.58 -9.08
C ASN A 67 -6.56 4.26 -8.28
N TYR A 68 -7.12 3.58 -7.28
CA TYR A 68 -8.14 4.19 -6.42
C TYR A 68 -7.61 5.40 -5.65
N ILE A 69 -6.41 5.29 -5.07
CA ILE A 69 -5.76 6.41 -4.36
C ILE A 69 -5.43 7.55 -5.35
N ALA A 70 -4.97 7.24 -6.56
CA ALA A 70 -4.72 8.24 -7.60
C ALA A 70 -6.00 8.91 -8.12
N SER A 71 -7.15 8.22 -8.05
CA SER A 71 -8.45 8.74 -8.47
C SER A 71 -9.10 9.71 -7.47
N ASN A 72 -8.52 9.90 -6.29
CA ASN A 72 -9.00 10.86 -5.31
C ASN A 72 -9.04 12.27 -5.94
N THR A 73 -10.25 12.82 -6.08
CA THR A 73 -10.44 14.15 -6.68
C THR A 73 -10.09 15.25 -5.69
N VAL A 74 -8.90 15.82 -5.84
CA VAL A 74 -8.42 16.94 -5.00
C VAL A 74 -9.32 18.18 -5.14
N GLU A 75 -10.00 18.34 -6.28
CA GLU A 75 -10.84 19.49 -6.58
C GLU A 75 -12.13 19.55 -5.74
N THR A 76 -12.62 18.43 -5.20
CA THR A 76 -13.89 18.39 -4.47
C THR A 76 -13.67 18.58 -2.97
N ILE A 77 -12.98 17.63 -2.33
CA ILE A 77 -12.67 17.60 -0.89
C ILE A 77 -11.27 17.02 -0.71
N LYS A 78 -10.31 17.88 -0.34
CA LYS A 78 -8.97 17.42 0.05
C LYS A 78 -9.07 16.77 1.43
N THR A 79 -8.49 15.58 1.57
CA THR A 79 -8.48 14.82 2.83
C THR A 79 -7.04 14.56 3.26
N THR A 80 -6.73 14.87 4.52
CA THR A 80 -5.43 14.60 5.15
C THR A 80 -5.60 13.55 6.24
N THR A 81 -4.71 12.56 6.29
CA THR A 81 -4.77 11.44 7.24
C THR A 81 -3.65 11.56 8.26
N PHE A 82 -3.98 11.60 9.56
CA PHE A 82 -2.99 11.71 10.62
C PHE A 82 -3.47 11.15 11.98
N PRO A 83 -2.57 10.68 12.85
CA PRO A 83 -1.19 10.34 12.52
C PRO A 83 -1.14 9.13 11.56
N ASN A 84 -0.09 9.04 10.75
CA ASN A 84 0.19 7.87 9.92
C ASN A 84 1.71 7.70 9.81
N PRO A 85 2.34 6.77 10.56
CA PRO A 85 1.73 5.65 11.29
C PRO A 85 0.89 6.04 12.53
N PHE A 86 -0.02 5.15 12.96
CA PHE A 86 -0.92 5.37 14.10
C PHE A 86 -0.86 4.21 15.11
N VAL A 87 -1.18 4.50 16.38
CA VAL A 87 -1.31 3.49 17.45
C VAL A 87 -2.76 3.04 17.55
N GLN A 88 -3.67 3.76 18.22
CA GLN A 88 -5.07 3.32 18.35
C GLN A 88 -6.03 4.07 17.44
N THR A 89 -5.73 5.32 17.15
CA THR A 89 -6.68 6.25 16.53
C THR A 89 -6.04 6.93 15.34
N VAL A 90 -6.82 7.06 14.27
CA VAL A 90 -6.46 7.82 13.07
C VAL A 90 -7.55 8.85 12.79
N ASN A 91 -7.13 10.04 12.37
CA ASN A 91 -8.00 11.14 11.99
C ASN A 91 -7.93 11.39 10.49
N PHE A 92 -9.05 11.80 9.95
CA PHE A 92 -9.20 12.29 8.57
C PHE A 92 -9.74 13.70 8.64
N GLU A 93 -8.93 14.67 8.23
CA GLU A 93 -9.33 16.07 8.16
C GLU A 93 -9.72 16.40 6.71
N PHE A 94 -10.90 16.98 6.55
CA PHE A 94 -11.48 17.35 5.28
C PHE A 94 -11.34 18.86 5.05
N SER A 95 -11.16 19.28 3.80
CA SER A 95 -11.14 20.71 3.45
C SER A 95 -12.52 21.38 3.51
N LYS A 96 -13.60 20.59 3.64
CA LYS A 96 -15.00 21.05 3.71
C LYS A 96 -15.76 20.15 4.68
N VAL A 97 -16.78 20.71 5.32
CA VAL A 97 -17.66 19.96 6.24
C VAL A 97 -18.46 18.94 5.45
N ILE A 98 -18.45 17.69 5.92
CA ILE A 98 -19.28 16.60 5.39
C ILE A 98 -20.44 16.42 6.38
N THR A 99 -21.67 16.74 5.96
CA THR A 99 -22.87 16.66 6.81
C THR A 99 -23.50 15.27 6.81
N GLU A 100 -23.24 14.49 5.76
CA GLU A 100 -23.67 13.11 5.58
C GLU A 100 -22.94 12.17 6.53
N GLU A 101 -23.54 11.01 6.81
CA GLU A 101 -22.84 9.95 7.52
C GLU A 101 -21.85 9.27 6.57
N ILE A 102 -20.61 9.07 7.05
CA ILE A 102 -19.51 8.53 6.25
C ILE A 102 -19.42 7.03 6.49
N ASP A 103 -19.52 6.25 5.41
CA ASP A 103 -19.19 4.84 5.39
C ASP A 103 -17.67 4.66 5.44
N ILE A 104 -17.20 4.01 6.50
CA ILE A 104 -15.80 3.72 6.74
C ILE A 104 -15.61 2.22 6.52
N ASN A 105 -14.79 1.87 5.54
CA ASN A 105 -14.34 0.50 5.32
C ASN A 105 -12.82 0.44 5.42
N VAL A 106 -12.30 -0.48 6.24
CA VAL A 106 -10.88 -0.77 6.35
C VAL A 106 -10.61 -2.19 5.89
N PHE A 107 -9.65 -2.34 5.01
CA PHE A 107 -9.25 -3.61 4.42
C PHE A 107 -7.81 -3.95 4.78
N ASP A 108 -7.50 -5.23 4.92
CA ASP A 108 -6.11 -5.69 4.91
C ASP A 108 -5.51 -5.62 3.49
N LEU A 109 -4.22 -5.93 3.35
CA LEU A 109 -3.56 -5.95 2.03
C LEU A 109 -4.07 -7.08 1.11
N GLY A 110 -4.73 -8.10 1.66
CA GLY A 110 -5.38 -9.18 0.91
C GLY A 110 -6.76 -8.78 0.35
N GLY A 111 -7.32 -7.66 0.81
CA GLY A 111 -8.64 -7.17 0.40
C GLY A 111 -9.78 -7.61 1.30
N HIS A 112 -9.52 -8.28 2.43
CA HIS A 112 -10.57 -8.62 3.39
C HIS A 112 -11.03 -7.38 4.15
N LEU A 113 -12.34 -7.21 4.32
CA LEU A 113 -12.91 -6.17 5.16
C LEU A 113 -12.68 -6.51 6.63
N VAL A 114 -11.83 -5.75 7.32
CA VAL A 114 -11.44 -5.99 8.72
C VAL A 114 -12.09 -5.03 9.71
N PHE A 115 -12.64 -3.92 9.23
CA PHE A 115 -13.43 -2.99 10.05
C PHE A 115 -14.43 -2.24 9.17
N GLU A 116 -15.65 -2.08 9.69
CA GLU A 116 -16.71 -1.30 9.06
C GLU A 116 -17.42 -0.46 10.12
N GLN A 117 -17.66 0.81 9.81
CA GLN A 117 -18.41 1.71 10.66
C GLN A 117 -19.09 2.79 9.81
N LYS A 118 -20.26 3.25 10.24
CA LYS A 118 -20.85 4.50 9.77
C LYS A 118 -20.70 5.56 10.85
N LYS A 119 -20.18 6.74 10.49
CA LYS A 119 -19.95 7.82 11.46
C LYS A 119 -19.96 9.19 10.80
N LYS A 120 -20.58 10.17 11.46
CA LYS A 120 -20.48 11.58 11.08
C LYS A 120 -19.15 12.19 11.52
N SER A 121 -18.58 13.07 10.71
CA SER A 121 -17.41 13.85 11.12
C SER A 121 -17.81 14.89 12.17
N ASP A 122 -16.89 15.16 13.09
CA ASP A 122 -16.98 16.33 13.97
C ASP A 122 -16.42 17.53 13.21
N ASN A 123 -17.33 18.31 12.62
CA ASN A 123 -17.00 19.42 11.72
C ASN A 123 -16.13 18.95 10.54
N LEU A 124 -14.84 19.28 10.55
CA LEU A 124 -13.88 18.93 9.51
C LEU A 124 -13.11 17.63 9.81
N ILE A 125 -13.25 17.05 11.00
CA ILE A 125 -12.41 15.92 11.44
C ILE A 125 -13.26 14.68 11.68
N LEU A 126 -12.91 13.58 11.02
CA LEU A 126 -13.41 12.25 11.33
C LEU A 126 -12.35 11.47 12.10
N THR A 127 -12.64 11.13 13.35
CA THR A 127 -11.78 10.31 14.20
C THR A 127 -12.26 8.86 14.25
N ILE A 128 -11.37 7.92 13.97
CA ILE A 128 -11.67 6.48 13.93
C ILE A 128 -10.71 5.75 14.88
N THR A 129 -11.26 4.90 15.76
CA THR A 129 -10.48 4.12 16.73
C THR A 129 -10.44 2.65 16.28
N LEU A 130 -9.23 2.12 16.12
CA LEU A 130 -8.92 0.80 15.56
C LEU A 130 -7.98 0.03 16.52
N PRO A 131 -8.44 -0.32 17.73
CA PRO A 131 -7.56 -0.84 18.78
C PRO A 131 -7.16 -2.30 18.55
N PHE A 132 -8.02 -3.09 17.91
CA PHE A 132 -7.86 -4.54 17.72
C PHE A 132 -7.16 -4.94 16.41
N LEU A 133 -6.67 -3.97 15.62
CA LEU A 133 -5.92 -4.26 14.41
C LEU A 133 -4.46 -4.62 14.75
N PRO A 134 -3.94 -5.76 14.24
CA PRO A 134 -2.51 -6.08 14.29
C PRO A 134 -1.62 -5.00 13.66
N SER A 135 -0.34 -4.96 14.03
CA SER A 135 0.64 -4.07 13.39
C SER A 135 0.84 -4.49 11.92
N SER A 136 0.32 -3.68 11.01
CA SER A 136 0.32 -3.94 9.57
C SER A 136 -0.05 -2.67 8.79
N GLN A 137 -0.13 -2.80 7.47
CA GLN A 137 -0.66 -1.77 6.58
C GLN A 137 -2.12 -2.10 6.24
N TYR A 138 -2.94 -1.07 6.19
CA TYR A 138 -4.36 -1.18 5.90
C TYR A 138 -4.77 -0.18 4.84
N LEU A 139 -5.84 -0.51 4.13
CA LEU A 139 -6.41 0.27 3.05
C LEU A 139 -7.76 0.79 3.51
N VAL A 140 -7.98 2.09 3.43
CA VAL A 140 -9.19 2.74 3.95
C VAL A 140 -9.96 3.33 2.78
N ARG A 141 -11.26 3.04 2.75
CA ARG A 141 -12.25 3.73 1.91
C ARG A 141 -13.20 4.49 2.81
N LEU A 142 -13.28 5.79 2.58
CA LEU A 142 -14.33 6.65 3.12
C LEU A 142 -15.30 6.94 1.99
N SER A 143 -16.60 6.75 2.18
CA SER A 143 -17.57 7.08 1.15
C SER A 143 -18.86 7.67 1.72
N THR A 144 -19.46 8.57 0.95
CA THR A 144 -20.82 9.06 1.10
C THR A 144 -21.53 9.01 -0.27
N ALA A 145 -22.72 9.59 -0.40
CA ALA A 145 -23.41 9.66 -1.69
C ALA A 145 -22.68 10.54 -2.72
N SER A 146 -21.90 11.52 -2.25
CA SER A 146 -21.28 12.57 -3.07
C SER A 146 -19.74 12.57 -3.01
N PHE A 147 -19.15 11.77 -2.12
CA PHE A 147 -17.72 11.77 -1.86
C PHE A 147 -17.18 10.34 -1.73
N THR A 148 -15.99 10.08 -2.27
CA THR A 148 -15.24 8.86 -1.96
C THR A 148 -13.76 9.21 -1.87
N HIS A 149 -13.10 8.67 -0.85
CA HIS A 149 -11.68 8.86 -0.62
C HIS A 149 -11.02 7.56 -0.22
N PHE A 150 -9.87 7.30 -0.85
CA PHE A 150 -9.05 6.12 -0.61
C PHE A 150 -7.71 6.52 -0.03
N THR A 151 -7.26 5.83 1.01
CA THR A 151 -5.93 6.07 1.58
C THR A 151 -5.36 4.81 2.20
N LYS A 152 -4.09 4.87 2.58
CA LYS A 152 -3.37 3.79 3.22
C LYS A 152 -2.89 4.24 4.59
N ILE A 153 -3.16 3.43 5.61
CA ILE A 153 -2.75 3.71 7.00
C ILE A 153 -1.82 2.61 7.50
N ILE A 154 -0.90 2.96 8.40
CA ILE A 154 0.11 2.06 8.95
C ILE A 154 -0.09 1.97 10.46
N LYS A 155 -0.48 0.79 10.94
CA LYS A 155 -0.62 0.49 12.36
C LYS A 155 0.71 0.04 12.92
N ILE A 156 1.14 0.68 14.01
CA ILE A 156 2.29 0.24 14.82
C ILE A 156 1.84 -0.47 16.09
#